data_AF-A0A921K4V9-F1
#
_entry.id   AF-A0A921K4V9-F1
#
_cell.length_a   1.000
_cell.length_b   1.000
_cell.length_c   1.000
_cell.angle_alpha   90.00
_cell.angle_beta   90.00
_cell.angle_gamma   90.00
#
_symmetry.space_group_name_H-M   'P 1'
#
loop_
_entity.id
_entity.type
_entity.pdbx_description
1 polymer ?
#
loop_
_entity_poly.entity_id
_entity_poly.type
_entity_poly.pdbx_seq_one_letter_code
_entity_poly.pdbx_strand_id
1 'polypeptide(L)'
;MVEKLGSAAHGIDLTILSGISEQDGQVVKGDNGLTQDGPYAVDAGIEGATQVEYQTLEAAGTDQFANNKRKRTTRPSQNPTATVTYLDIDWDVLNKVVGYEEDETGGATLDQDHKPHISLLTREPLLDGNFLYEAFANATATYQTSTHATDNTEEQDANVQLSLKAYEPIADVFKLKSGKKMPYKKWNSGSKKFDEAKMLQEVFPGTTAKTVDDILKASTIKTSSAGGNPTPGNSGGSTSGTNTGSGTDSEKKTENSH
;
A
#
# COMPACT_ATOMS: atom_id res chain seq x y z
N MET A 1 17.90 -24.45 27.95
CA MET A 1 16.78 -23.62 28.44
C MET A 1 15.81 -23.43 27.28
N VAL A 2 14.50 -23.54 27.50
CA VAL A 2 13.52 -23.14 26.47
C VAL A 2 13.45 -21.62 26.55
N GLU A 3 13.95 -20.94 25.53
CA GLU A 3 13.91 -19.48 25.46
C GLU A 3 12.45 -19.01 25.48
N LYS A 4 12.15 -18.04 26.34
CA LYS A 4 10.79 -17.50 26.50
C LYS A 4 10.58 -16.47 25.42
N LEU A 5 9.60 -16.71 24.55
CA LEU A 5 9.25 -15.78 23.47
C LEU A 5 8.74 -14.45 24.03
N GLY A 6 9.24 -13.37 23.44
CA GLY A 6 8.77 -12.01 23.66
C GLY A 6 7.39 -11.77 23.06
N SER A 7 6.73 -10.71 23.53
CA SER A 7 5.41 -10.28 23.04
C SER A 7 5.30 -8.78 22.79
N ALA A 8 6.37 -8.02 23.07
CA ALA A 8 6.43 -6.59 22.84
C ALA A 8 7.29 -6.34 21.60
N ALA A 9 6.71 -5.63 20.65
CA ALA A 9 7.37 -5.21 19.41
C ALA A 9 7.82 -3.75 19.51
N HIS A 10 8.73 -3.34 18.62
CA HIS A 10 9.15 -1.94 18.49
C HIS A 10 9.35 -1.57 17.03
N GLY A 11 8.80 -0.43 16.60
CA GLY A 11 8.88 -0.02 15.20
C GLY A 11 8.11 -0.93 14.24
N ILE A 12 7.80 -0.40 13.07
CA ILE A 12 7.37 -1.18 11.92
C ILE A 12 8.59 -1.38 11.02
N ASP A 13 8.81 -2.60 10.56
CA ASP A 13 9.96 -2.94 9.72
C ASP A 13 9.54 -3.24 8.28
N LEU A 14 8.38 -3.87 8.08
CA LEU A 14 7.90 -4.16 6.74
C LEU A 14 6.38 -4.22 6.66
N THR A 15 5.86 -3.82 5.50
CA THR A 15 4.49 -4.11 5.09
C THR A 15 4.49 -4.76 3.70
N ILE A 16 3.62 -5.73 3.50
CA ILE A 16 3.43 -6.43 2.22
C ILE A 16 1.93 -6.46 1.91
N LEU A 17 1.59 -6.04 0.69
CA LEU A 17 0.24 -6.04 0.16
C LEU A 17 0.11 -7.02 -1.01
N SER A 18 -1.10 -7.50 -1.28
CA SER A 18 -1.43 -8.19 -2.54
C SER A 18 -2.90 -7.96 -2.86
N GLY A 19 -3.25 -7.90 -4.15
CA GLY A 19 -4.63 -8.09 -4.58
C GLY A 19 -5.06 -9.54 -4.35
N ILE A 20 -6.33 -9.76 -4.02
CA ILE A 20 -6.97 -11.05 -3.76
C ILE A 20 -8.18 -11.21 -4.68
N SER A 21 -8.22 -12.31 -5.41
CA SER A 21 -9.33 -12.69 -6.29
C SER A 21 -10.58 -12.99 -5.46
N GLU A 22 -11.70 -12.37 -5.81
CA GLU A 22 -12.99 -12.66 -5.19
C GLU A 22 -13.50 -14.08 -5.49
N GLN A 23 -13.06 -14.65 -6.61
CA GLN A 23 -13.58 -15.94 -7.08
C GLN A 23 -13.05 -17.11 -6.25
N ASP A 24 -11.78 -17.06 -5.85
CA ASP A 24 -11.08 -18.19 -5.24
C ASP A 24 -10.14 -17.81 -4.07
N GLY A 25 -10.02 -16.52 -3.78
CA GLY A 25 -9.15 -16.00 -2.72
C GLY A 25 -7.67 -16.15 -3.00
N GLN A 26 -7.26 -16.44 -4.24
CA GLN A 26 -5.85 -16.47 -4.62
C GLN A 26 -5.31 -15.05 -4.86
N VAL A 27 -4.00 -14.89 -4.76
CA VAL A 27 -3.35 -13.63 -5.14
C VAL A 27 -3.59 -13.30 -6.61
N VAL A 28 -3.90 -12.03 -6.88
CA VAL A 28 -3.95 -11.49 -8.25
C VAL A 28 -2.53 -11.23 -8.73
N LYS A 29 -2.20 -11.72 -9.93
CA LYS A 29 -0.84 -11.73 -10.50
C LYS A 29 -0.78 -10.99 -11.84
N GLY A 30 0.44 -10.73 -12.30
CA GLY A 30 0.67 -10.12 -13.61
C GLY A 30 0.25 -8.65 -13.65
N ASP A 31 -0.26 -8.20 -14.79
CA ASP A 31 -0.56 -6.78 -15.03
C ASP A 31 -1.68 -6.25 -14.10
N ASN A 32 -2.64 -7.13 -13.76
CA ASN A 32 -3.71 -6.82 -12.81
C ASN A 32 -3.27 -6.99 -11.34
N GLY A 33 -2.09 -7.59 -11.10
CA GLY A 33 -1.51 -7.75 -9.78
C GLY A 33 -0.66 -6.55 -9.37
N LEU A 34 -0.22 -6.55 -8.11
CA LEU A 34 0.76 -5.56 -7.63
C LEU A 34 2.16 -5.89 -8.15
N THR A 35 2.48 -7.19 -8.26
CA THR A 35 3.66 -7.70 -8.97
C THR A 35 3.31 -8.86 -9.90
N GLN A 36 4.28 -9.33 -10.69
CA GLN A 36 4.12 -10.54 -11.49
C GLN A 36 3.76 -11.77 -10.64
N ASP A 37 4.29 -11.87 -9.42
CA ASP A 37 3.98 -12.96 -8.50
C ASP A 37 2.80 -12.67 -7.55
N GLY A 38 2.33 -11.43 -7.53
CA GLY A 38 1.17 -10.93 -6.78
C GLY A 38 1.56 -10.01 -5.63
N PRO A 39 2.24 -10.52 -4.57
CA PRO A 39 2.62 -9.71 -3.41
C PRO A 39 3.64 -8.61 -3.75
N TYR A 40 3.48 -7.46 -3.10
CA TYR A 40 4.34 -6.28 -3.18
C TYR A 40 4.77 -5.84 -1.78
N ALA A 41 6.06 -5.77 -1.55
CA ALA A 41 6.66 -5.18 -0.36
C ALA A 41 6.83 -3.68 -0.57
N VAL A 42 6.22 -2.88 0.31
CA VAL A 42 6.32 -1.41 0.26
C VAL A 42 7.63 -1.00 0.92
N ASP A 43 8.72 -1.10 0.14
CA ASP A 43 10.11 -0.89 0.59
C ASP A 43 11.04 -0.44 -0.57
N ALA A 44 10.48 -0.06 -1.73
CA ALA A 44 11.27 0.38 -2.86
C ALA A 44 11.69 1.86 -2.71
N GLY A 45 13.00 2.13 -2.66
CA GLY A 45 13.51 3.50 -2.68
C GLY A 45 13.18 4.29 -1.41
N ILE A 46 12.21 5.21 -1.52
CA ILE A 46 11.73 6.06 -0.40
C ILE A 46 10.41 5.54 0.22
N GLU A 47 9.85 4.46 -0.34
CA GLU A 47 8.65 3.82 0.19
C GLU A 47 8.87 3.22 1.58
N GLY A 48 7.79 3.15 2.36
CA GLY A 48 7.82 2.48 3.65
C GLY A 48 6.70 2.92 4.57
N ALA A 49 6.32 2.06 5.51
CA ALA A 49 5.35 2.41 6.55
C ALA A 49 6.02 3.16 7.70
N THR A 50 5.38 4.22 8.18
CA THR A 50 5.78 4.95 9.40
C THR A 50 5.01 4.46 10.62
N GLN A 51 3.81 3.92 10.41
CA GLN A 51 2.96 3.42 11.49
C GLN A 51 1.96 2.38 10.98
N VAL A 52 1.69 1.37 11.81
CA VAL A 52 0.55 0.47 11.68
C VAL A 52 -0.16 0.40 13.02
N GLU A 53 -1.49 0.47 13.00
CA GLU A 53 -2.32 0.24 14.18
C GLU A 53 -3.42 -0.78 13.87
N TYR A 54 -3.36 -1.96 14.49
CA TYR A 54 -4.44 -2.93 14.48
C TYR A 54 -5.44 -2.64 15.60
N GLN A 55 -6.72 -2.56 15.25
CA GLN A 55 -7.79 -2.30 16.20
C GLN A 55 -8.87 -3.39 16.12
N THR A 56 -9.78 -3.38 17.09
CA THR A 56 -10.95 -4.27 17.14
C THR A 56 -10.62 -5.76 17.00
N LEU A 57 -9.41 -6.15 17.44
CA LEU A 57 -8.90 -7.53 17.41
C LEU A 57 -9.69 -8.47 18.32
N GLU A 58 -10.34 -7.96 19.37
CA GLU A 58 -11.27 -8.72 20.21
C GLU A 58 -12.42 -7.80 20.63
N ALA A 59 -13.64 -8.33 20.66
CA ALA A 59 -14.79 -7.62 21.18
C ALA A 59 -15.20 -8.20 22.53
N ALA A 60 -15.45 -7.33 23.50
CA ALA A 60 -15.88 -7.74 24.83
C ALA A 60 -17.22 -8.48 24.76
N GLY A 61 -17.30 -9.61 25.46
CA GLY A 61 -18.53 -10.34 25.63
C GLY A 61 -19.53 -9.60 26.53
N THR A 62 -20.81 -9.76 26.25
CA THR A 62 -21.90 -9.24 27.08
C THR A 62 -22.43 -10.34 27.99
N ASP A 63 -22.49 -10.08 29.29
CA ASP A 63 -23.07 -11.00 30.26
C ASP A 63 -24.59 -11.13 30.08
N GLN A 64 -25.08 -12.37 30.16
CA GLN A 64 -26.47 -12.76 30.07
C GLN A 64 -26.89 -13.36 31.41
N PHE A 65 -27.96 -12.81 31.99
CA PHE A 65 -28.43 -13.13 33.33
C PHE A 65 -29.78 -13.86 33.26
N ALA A 66 -29.94 -14.89 34.08
CA ALA A 66 -31.24 -15.54 34.31
C ALA A 66 -31.27 -16.20 35.69
N ASN A 67 -32.45 -16.29 36.30
CA ASN A 67 -32.66 -16.74 37.69
C ASN A 67 -31.77 -15.98 38.69
N ASN A 68 -31.74 -14.65 38.59
CA ASN A 68 -30.99 -13.74 39.47
C ASN A 68 -29.48 -14.01 39.57
N LYS A 69 -28.86 -14.56 38.50
CA LYS A 69 -27.42 -14.78 38.42
C LYS A 69 -26.91 -14.74 36.99
N ARG A 70 -25.60 -14.50 36.83
CA ARG A 70 -24.92 -14.62 35.53
C ARG A 70 -24.98 -16.07 35.06
N LYS A 71 -25.39 -16.28 33.80
CA LYS A 71 -25.53 -17.62 33.20
C LYS A 71 -24.60 -17.86 32.04
N ARG A 72 -24.31 -16.82 31.27
CA ARG A 72 -23.51 -16.89 30.06
C ARG A 72 -22.86 -15.54 29.80
N THR A 73 -21.75 -15.54 29.11
CA THR A 73 -21.17 -14.35 28.48
C THR A 73 -21.16 -14.60 26.97
N THR A 74 -21.61 -13.64 26.16
CA THR A 74 -21.53 -13.76 24.70
C THR A 74 -20.06 -13.77 24.24
N ARG A 75 -19.81 -14.31 23.05
CA ARG A 75 -18.48 -14.33 22.42
C ARG A 75 -18.64 -13.80 21.00
N PRO A 76 -18.68 -12.48 20.81
CA PRO A 76 -18.82 -11.89 19.49
C PRO A 76 -17.66 -12.28 18.57
N SER A 77 -17.92 -12.34 17.26
CA SER A 77 -16.87 -12.51 16.26
C SER A 77 -15.96 -11.27 16.24
N GLN A 78 -14.71 -11.46 15.85
CA GLN A 78 -13.78 -10.35 15.60
C GLN A 78 -14.25 -9.55 14.37
N ASN A 79 -14.03 -8.24 14.40
CA ASN A 79 -14.22 -7.34 13.26
C ASN A 79 -13.00 -6.43 13.16
N PRO A 80 -11.81 -6.99 12.88
CA PRO A 80 -10.56 -6.27 13.02
C PRO A 80 -10.38 -5.24 11.89
N THR A 81 -9.69 -4.17 12.24
CA THR A 81 -9.32 -3.10 11.32
C THR A 81 -7.84 -2.80 11.47
N ALA A 82 -7.24 -2.19 10.46
CA ALA A 82 -5.89 -1.67 10.57
C ALA A 82 -5.82 -0.27 9.95
N THR A 83 -5.03 0.62 10.55
CA THR A 83 -4.65 1.89 9.92
C THR A 83 -3.16 1.81 9.63
N VAL A 84 -2.79 1.94 8.35
CA VAL A 84 -1.39 1.96 7.91
C VAL A 84 -1.07 3.34 7.35
N THR A 85 -0.02 3.96 7.88
CA THR A 85 0.50 5.23 7.37
C THR A 85 1.83 4.96 6.68
N TYR A 86 1.92 5.33 5.41
CA TYR A 86 3.10 5.23 4.57
C TYR A 86 3.79 6.59 4.45
N LEU A 87 5.12 6.60 4.55
CA LEU A 87 5.94 7.73 4.13
C LEU A 87 5.73 7.93 2.63
N ASP A 88 5.90 6.85 1.87
CA ASP A 88 5.56 6.78 0.46
C ASP A 88 5.12 5.35 0.08
N ILE A 89 4.39 5.24 -1.02
CA ILE A 89 3.93 3.99 -1.63
C ILE A 89 3.77 4.23 -3.14
N ASP A 90 4.19 3.26 -3.95
CA ASP A 90 4.07 3.35 -5.40
C ASP A 90 2.63 3.72 -5.85
N TRP A 91 2.53 4.60 -6.84
CA TRP A 91 1.27 5.15 -7.34
C TRP A 91 0.34 4.08 -7.94
N ASP A 92 0.87 3.15 -8.75
CA ASP A 92 0.11 2.03 -9.32
C ASP A 92 -0.38 1.09 -8.21
N VAL A 93 0.49 0.82 -7.23
CA VAL A 93 0.13 0.01 -6.06
C VAL A 93 -0.98 0.67 -5.24
N LEU A 94 -0.85 1.96 -4.91
CA LEU A 94 -1.87 2.71 -4.17
C LEU A 94 -3.21 2.62 -4.88
N ASN A 95 -3.26 2.98 -6.17
CA ASN A 95 -4.49 2.99 -6.96
C ASN A 95 -5.16 1.61 -7.01
N LYS A 96 -4.39 0.55 -7.30
CA LYS A 96 -4.90 -0.83 -7.32
C LYS A 96 -5.43 -1.30 -5.96
N VAL A 97 -4.77 -0.92 -4.87
CA VAL A 97 -5.16 -1.31 -3.51
C VAL A 97 -6.43 -0.58 -3.05
N VAL A 98 -6.60 0.67 -3.46
CA VAL A 98 -7.76 1.48 -3.06
C VAL A 98 -8.94 1.40 -4.04
N GLY A 99 -8.73 0.92 -5.26
CA GLY A 99 -9.75 0.81 -6.30
C GLY A 99 -9.88 2.04 -7.19
N TYR A 100 -8.80 2.78 -7.40
CA TYR A 100 -8.75 3.82 -8.41
C TYR A 100 -8.35 3.20 -9.75
N GLU A 101 -9.08 3.55 -10.80
CA GLU A 101 -8.81 3.13 -12.17
C GLU A 101 -8.21 4.29 -12.96
N GLU A 102 -7.05 4.06 -13.57
CA GLU A 102 -6.40 5.02 -14.46
C GLU A 102 -7.02 5.01 -15.85
N ASP A 103 -7.26 6.20 -16.38
CA ASP A 103 -7.72 6.41 -17.76
C ASP A 103 -6.54 6.62 -18.73
N GLU A 104 -6.86 6.73 -20.02
CA GLU A 104 -5.87 6.96 -21.08
C GLU A 104 -5.13 8.30 -20.96
N THR A 105 -5.58 9.20 -20.09
CA THR A 105 -4.93 10.49 -19.80
C THR A 105 -3.97 10.43 -18.61
N GLY A 106 -3.92 9.29 -17.89
CA GLY A 106 -3.16 9.09 -16.66
C GLY A 106 -3.86 9.65 -15.41
N GLY A 107 -5.11 10.08 -15.52
CA GLY A 107 -5.94 10.45 -14.38
C GLY A 107 -6.56 9.19 -13.76
N ALA A 108 -6.65 9.14 -12.43
CA ALA A 108 -7.26 8.02 -11.73
C ALA A 108 -8.57 8.40 -11.05
N THR A 109 -9.62 7.58 -11.20
CA THR A 109 -10.93 7.79 -10.54
C THR A 109 -11.31 6.58 -9.71
N LEU A 110 -11.86 6.81 -8.52
CA LEU A 110 -12.34 5.75 -7.64
C LEU A 110 -13.54 5.03 -8.28
N ASP A 111 -13.41 3.73 -8.54
CA ASP A 111 -14.55 2.86 -8.78
C ASP A 111 -15.26 2.58 -7.44
N GLN A 112 -16.47 3.12 -7.29
CA GLN A 112 -17.27 2.93 -6.09
C GLN A 112 -18.04 1.60 -6.09
N ASP A 113 -18.23 1.00 -7.26
CA ASP A 113 -18.99 -0.23 -7.44
C ASP A 113 -18.13 -1.47 -7.21
N HIS A 114 -16.81 -1.38 -7.47
CA HIS A 114 -15.87 -2.48 -7.25
C HIS A 114 -14.75 -2.08 -6.28
N LYS A 115 -14.83 -2.61 -5.06
CA LYS A 115 -13.79 -2.42 -4.05
C LYS A 115 -12.80 -3.59 -4.06
N PRO A 116 -11.50 -3.37 -4.36
CA PRO A 116 -10.54 -4.45 -4.40
C PRO A 116 -10.41 -5.17 -3.06
N HIS A 117 -10.42 -6.50 -3.12
CA HIS A 117 -10.00 -7.34 -2.02
C HIS A 117 -8.48 -7.43 -2.00
N ILE A 118 -7.90 -7.24 -0.81
CA ILE A 118 -6.46 -7.26 -0.61
C ILE A 118 -6.09 -8.12 0.60
N SER A 119 -4.81 -8.47 0.69
CA SER A 119 -4.19 -9.00 1.90
C SER A 119 -3.14 -8.02 2.42
N LEU A 120 -2.94 -7.99 3.74
CA LEU A 120 -1.89 -7.24 4.42
C LEU A 120 -1.08 -8.21 5.29
N LEU A 121 0.24 -8.14 5.21
CA LEU A 121 1.18 -8.68 6.19
C LEU A 121 2.04 -7.53 6.72
N THR A 122 2.19 -7.46 8.03
CA THR A 122 3.17 -6.56 8.67
C THR A 122 4.20 -7.37 9.43
N ARG A 123 5.41 -6.81 9.55
CA ARG A 123 6.52 -7.38 10.31
C ARG A 123 7.07 -6.33 11.26
N GLU A 124 7.17 -6.69 12.53
CA GLU A 124 7.71 -5.83 13.57
C GLU A 124 8.77 -6.61 14.37
N PRO A 125 9.95 -6.03 14.65
CA PRO A 125 10.93 -6.68 15.50
C PRO A 125 10.43 -6.72 16.96
N LEU A 126 10.63 -7.87 17.59
CA LEU A 126 10.38 -8.11 19.00
C LEU A 126 11.64 -7.79 19.81
N LEU A 127 11.46 -7.45 21.08
CA LEU A 127 12.58 -7.14 21.99
C LEU A 127 13.54 -8.31 22.26
N ASP A 128 13.17 -9.53 21.87
CA ASP A 128 13.99 -10.73 21.96
C ASP A 128 14.74 -11.06 20.65
N GLY A 129 14.67 -10.19 19.64
CA GLY A 129 15.32 -10.37 18.34
C GLY A 129 14.53 -11.22 17.35
N ASN A 130 13.37 -11.76 17.74
CA ASN A 130 12.43 -12.40 16.81
C ASN A 130 11.57 -11.34 16.12
N PHE A 131 10.67 -11.77 15.22
CA PHE A 131 9.68 -10.92 14.56
C PHE A 131 8.27 -11.31 14.97
N LEU A 132 7.44 -10.29 15.20
CA LEU A 132 6.00 -10.37 15.16
C LEU A 132 5.58 -10.22 13.69
N TYR A 133 4.64 -11.07 13.28
CA TYR A 133 3.93 -10.91 12.02
C TYR A 133 2.45 -10.83 12.31
N GLU A 134 1.76 -9.84 11.75
CA GLU A 134 0.32 -9.67 11.86
C GLU A 134 -0.29 -9.55 10.46
N ALA A 135 -1.46 -10.14 10.24
CA ALA A 135 -2.01 -10.19 8.90
C ALA A 135 -3.53 -10.24 8.79
N PHE A 136 -3.99 -9.74 7.65
CA PHE A 136 -5.28 -10.01 7.04
C PHE A 136 -5.06 -10.75 5.72
N ALA A 137 -5.67 -11.92 5.54
CA ALA A 137 -5.68 -12.61 4.24
C ALA A 137 -6.80 -12.09 3.31
N ASN A 138 -7.70 -11.26 3.84
CA ASN A 138 -8.77 -10.62 3.09
C ASN A 138 -9.23 -9.33 3.79
N ALA A 139 -9.08 -8.20 3.12
CA ALA A 139 -9.47 -6.88 3.58
C ALA A 139 -9.86 -5.99 2.40
N THR A 140 -10.45 -4.84 2.68
CA THR A 140 -10.59 -3.72 1.73
C THR A 140 -9.91 -2.49 2.31
N ALA A 141 -9.18 -1.72 1.51
CA ALA A 141 -8.52 -0.48 1.94
C ALA A 141 -9.28 0.77 1.49
N THR A 142 -9.40 1.77 2.35
CA THR A 142 -9.92 3.10 2.00
C THR A 142 -8.85 4.15 2.19
N TYR A 143 -8.64 4.98 1.17
CA TYR A 143 -7.88 6.22 1.25
C TYR A 143 -8.88 7.37 1.45
N GLN A 144 -9.09 7.74 2.71
CA GLN A 144 -10.20 8.63 3.08
C GLN A 144 -9.84 10.12 2.98
N THR A 145 -8.59 10.44 3.26
CA THR A 145 -8.12 11.82 3.40
C THR A 145 -6.81 11.98 2.65
N SER A 146 -6.76 12.98 1.79
CA SER A 146 -5.53 13.49 1.19
C SER A 146 -5.36 14.93 1.67
N THR A 147 -4.34 15.15 2.50
CA THR A 147 -4.09 16.46 3.14
C THR A 147 -2.81 17.02 2.58
N HIS A 148 -2.86 18.25 2.06
CA HIS A 148 -1.70 18.96 1.56
C HIS A 148 -1.60 20.32 2.24
N ALA A 149 -0.45 20.59 2.86
CA ALA A 149 -0.17 21.87 3.50
C ALA A 149 0.74 22.72 2.62
N THR A 150 0.69 24.04 2.79
CA THR A 150 1.63 24.95 2.13
C THR A 150 2.98 24.87 2.84
N ASP A 151 4.05 24.66 2.05
CA ASP A 151 5.42 24.76 2.54
C ASP A 151 5.66 26.12 3.19
N ASN A 152 6.45 26.13 4.26
CA ASN A 152 6.84 27.36 4.93
C ASN A 152 8.37 27.46 4.96
N THR A 153 8.96 27.80 6.11
CA THR A 153 10.41 27.67 6.29
C THR A 153 10.86 26.21 6.16
N GLU A 154 9.99 25.26 6.53
CA GLU A 154 10.21 23.83 6.39
C GLU A 154 9.24 23.24 5.35
N GLU A 155 9.68 22.18 4.68
CA GLU A 155 8.86 21.31 3.82
C GLU A 155 7.70 20.68 4.62
N GLN A 156 6.53 20.55 4.01
CA GLN A 156 5.35 19.95 4.64
C GLN A 156 4.92 18.66 3.93
N ASP A 157 5.52 17.54 4.35
CA ASP A 157 5.23 16.22 3.80
C ASP A 157 3.80 15.75 4.09
N ALA A 158 3.19 15.11 3.09
CA ALA A 158 1.86 14.53 3.15
C ALA A 158 1.92 13.01 3.01
N ASN A 159 1.91 12.32 4.15
CA ASN A 159 1.91 10.86 4.18
C ASN A 159 0.59 10.26 3.69
N VAL A 160 0.66 9.06 3.12
CA VAL A 160 -0.52 8.30 2.69
C VAL A 160 -1.04 7.46 3.86
N GLN A 161 -2.33 7.60 4.19
CA GLN A 161 -2.97 6.79 5.23
C GLN A 161 -4.08 5.92 4.65
N LEU A 162 -3.94 4.60 4.80
CA LEU A 162 -4.94 3.62 4.43
C LEU A 162 -5.65 3.09 5.68
N SER A 163 -6.98 3.08 5.65
CA SER A 163 -7.81 2.36 6.63
C SER A 163 -8.28 1.05 6.03
N LEU A 164 -7.93 -0.07 6.63
CA LEU A 164 -8.28 -1.40 6.20
C LEU A 164 -9.35 -1.99 7.11
N LYS A 165 -10.31 -2.68 6.49
CA LYS A 165 -11.30 -3.49 7.18
C LYS A 165 -11.14 -4.94 6.75
N ALA A 166 -10.89 -5.82 7.71
CA ALA A 166 -10.71 -7.24 7.45
C ALA A 166 -12.04 -7.99 7.36
N TYR A 167 -12.06 -9.03 6.53
CA TYR A 167 -13.16 -9.96 6.35
C TYR A 167 -12.69 -11.39 6.62
N GLU A 168 -13.62 -12.33 6.74
CA GLU A 168 -13.22 -13.74 6.71
C GLU A 168 -12.47 -14.01 5.38
N PRO A 169 -11.35 -14.75 5.41
CA PRO A 169 -10.61 -15.09 4.20
C PRO A 169 -11.52 -15.77 3.16
N ILE A 170 -11.35 -15.43 1.89
CA ILE A 170 -12.07 -16.12 0.79
C ILE A 170 -11.48 -17.53 0.65
N ALA A 171 -10.16 -17.62 0.54
CA ALA A 171 -9.41 -18.87 0.55
C ALA A 171 -9.57 -19.64 1.88
N ASP A 172 -9.20 -20.92 1.84
CA ASP A 172 -9.34 -21.84 2.96
C ASP A 172 -8.16 -21.75 3.98
N VAL A 173 -7.94 -20.54 4.51
CA VAL A 173 -6.81 -20.15 5.37
C VAL A 173 -7.28 -19.54 6.70
N PHE A 174 -6.35 -19.29 7.63
CA PHE A 174 -6.61 -18.74 8.97
C PHE A 174 -7.69 -19.52 9.76
N LYS A 175 -7.68 -20.85 9.60
CA LYS A 175 -8.65 -21.73 10.25
C LYS A 175 -8.29 -22.03 11.70
N LEU A 176 -9.30 -21.97 12.55
CA LEU A 176 -9.28 -22.63 13.86
C LEU A 176 -9.36 -24.15 13.67
N LYS A 177 -9.04 -24.89 14.75
CA LYS A 177 -9.24 -26.36 14.78
C LYS A 177 -10.68 -26.79 14.51
N SER A 178 -11.65 -25.90 14.74
CA SER A 178 -13.07 -26.12 14.44
C SER A 178 -13.42 -25.97 12.96
N GLY A 179 -12.47 -25.55 12.11
CA GLY A 179 -12.71 -25.22 10.70
C GLY A 179 -13.23 -23.79 10.46
N LYS A 180 -13.56 -23.04 11.51
CA LYS A 180 -13.98 -21.63 11.37
C LYS A 180 -12.78 -20.78 10.90
N LYS A 181 -12.97 -20.02 9.82
CA LYS A 181 -12.01 -19.03 9.33
C LYS A 181 -12.06 -17.77 10.19
N MET A 182 -10.92 -17.16 10.44
CA MET A 182 -10.81 -15.93 11.21
C MET A 182 -10.19 -14.82 10.36
N PRO A 183 -10.62 -13.56 10.51
CA PRO A 183 -10.17 -12.45 9.66
C PRO A 183 -8.73 -11.99 9.93
N TYR A 184 -8.17 -12.36 11.08
CA TYR A 184 -6.86 -11.92 11.54
C TYR A 184 -6.06 -13.08 12.11
N LYS A 185 -4.75 -13.07 11.87
CA LYS A 185 -3.82 -14.02 12.44
C LYS A 185 -2.47 -13.34 12.69
N LYS A 186 -1.76 -13.84 13.71
CA LYS A 186 -0.40 -13.41 14.04
C LYS A 186 0.54 -14.57 14.27
N TRP A 187 1.83 -14.33 14.04
CA TRP A 187 2.91 -15.28 14.23
C TRP A 187 4.06 -14.63 14.99
N ASN A 188 4.83 -15.44 15.69
CA ASN A 188 6.12 -15.04 16.28
C ASN A 188 7.19 -15.93 15.64
N SER A 189 8.19 -15.34 15.02
CA SER A 189 9.21 -16.07 14.25
C SER A 189 10.06 -17.02 15.11
N GLY A 190 10.20 -16.74 16.41
CA GLY A 190 10.90 -17.61 17.36
C GLY A 190 10.10 -18.84 17.78
N SER A 191 8.82 -18.94 17.40
CA SER A 191 8.00 -20.12 17.69
C SER A 191 8.54 -21.35 16.97
N LYS A 192 8.69 -22.47 17.69
CA LYS A 192 9.14 -23.76 17.11
C LYS A 192 8.28 -24.28 15.95
N LYS A 193 7.05 -23.77 15.82
CA LYS A 193 6.10 -24.15 14.76
C LYS A 193 6.03 -23.11 13.64
N PHE A 194 6.78 -22.02 13.77
CA PHE A 194 6.83 -21.01 12.73
C PHE A 194 7.51 -21.59 11.48
N ASP A 195 6.89 -21.31 10.35
CA ASP A 195 7.35 -21.69 9.02
C ASP A 195 6.91 -20.53 8.13
N GLU A 196 7.90 -19.75 7.69
CA GLU A 196 7.67 -18.51 6.95
C GLU A 196 6.97 -18.78 5.61
N ALA A 197 7.36 -19.83 4.89
CA ALA A 197 6.72 -20.21 3.64
C ALA A 197 5.24 -20.57 3.85
N LYS A 198 4.91 -21.31 4.93
CA LYS A 198 3.51 -21.60 5.27
C LYS A 198 2.74 -20.34 5.67
N MET A 199 3.36 -19.43 6.43
CA MET A 199 2.74 -18.15 6.76
C MET A 199 2.43 -17.37 5.48
N LEU A 200 3.39 -17.21 4.57
CA LEU A 200 3.19 -16.51 3.31
C LEU A 200 2.10 -17.16 2.45
N GLN A 201 2.01 -18.50 2.42
CA GLN A 201 0.91 -19.20 1.73
C GLN A 201 -0.46 -19.01 2.39
N GLU A 202 -0.50 -18.81 3.71
CA GLU A 202 -1.75 -18.50 4.40
C GLU A 202 -2.19 -17.05 4.20
N VAL A 203 -1.25 -16.10 4.14
CA VAL A 203 -1.56 -14.67 3.96
C VAL A 203 -1.79 -14.32 2.49
N PHE A 204 -1.01 -14.93 1.60
CA PHE A 204 -1.00 -14.74 0.15
C PHE A 204 -1.26 -16.08 -0.57
N PRO A 205 -2.50 -16.61 -0.55
CA PRO A 205 -2.80 -17.89 -1.17
C PRO A 205 -2.41 -17.90 -2.65
N GLY A 206 -1.66 -18.93 -3.07
CA GLY A 206 -1.21 -19.06 -4.46
C GLY A 206 0.14 -18.39 -4.76
N THR A 207 0.78 -17.74 -3.77
CA THR A 207 2.16 -17.25 -3.91
C THR A 207 3.18 -18.39 -4.07
N THR A 208 4.21 -18.13 -4.88
CA THR A 208 5.37 -19.00 -5.05
C THR A 208 6.48 -18.69 -4.05
N ALA A 209 6.46 -17.49 -3.45
CA ALA A 209 7.44 -17.01 -2.48
C ALA A 209 7.58 -17.97 -1.29
N LYS A 210 8.83 -18.15 -0.83
CA LYS A 210 9.15 -18.97 0.34
C LYS A 210 9.66 -18.15 1.50
N THR A 211 10.16 -16.96 1.22
CA THR A 211 10.66 -15.99 2.19
C THR A 211 10.13 -14.61 1.87
N VAL A 212 10.11 -13.74 2.87
CA VAL A 212 9.87 -12.30 2.69
C VAL A 212 10.90 -11.70 1.73
N ASP A 213 12.16 -12.17 1.76
CA ASP A 213 13.22 -11.73 0.86
C ASP A 213 12.90 -12.01 -0.62
N ASP A 214 12.17 -13.09 -0.92
CA ASP A 214 11.71 -13.36 -2.29
C ASP A 214 10.75 -12.26 -2.77
N ILE A 215 9.86 -11.80 -1.90
CA ILE A 215 8.90 -10.73 -2.19
C ILE A 215 9.59 -9.38 -2.32
N LEU A 216 10.53 -9.06 -1.42
CA LEU A 216 11.33 -7.84 -1.48
C LEU A 216 12.09 -7.73 -2.82
N LYS A 217 12.72 -8.83 -3.26
CA LYS A 217 13.40 -8.89 -4.57
C LYS A 217 12.43 -8.71 -5.73
N ALA A 218 11.24 -9.30 -5.67
CA ALA A 218 10.23 -9.15 -6.73
C ALA A 218 9.70 -7.71 -6.82
N SER A 219 9.63 -7.00 -5.69
CA SER A 219 9.06 -5.64 -5.59
C SER A 219 10.03 -4.57 -6.12
N THR A 220 11.32 -4.77 -5.93
CA THR A 220 12.38 -3.85 -6.40
C THR A 220 12.62 -3.86 -7.91
N ILE A 221 12.11 -4.83 -8.66
CA ILE A 221 12.34 -4.96 -10.11
C ILE A 221 11.46 -3.99 -10.93
N LYS A 222 10.32 -3.53 -10.39
CA LYS A 222 9.36 -2.65 -11.10
C LYS A 222 9.81 -1.19 -11.26
N THR A 223 10.78 -0.70 -10.49
CA THR A 223 11.24 0.70 -10.58
C THR A 223 12.10 1.02 -11.81
N SER A 224 12.34 0.05 -12.71
CA SER A 224 13.20 0.24 -13.89
C SER A 224 12.48 0.56 -15.21
N SER A 225 11.15 0.78 -15.19
CA SER A 225 10.40 1.11 -16.41
C SER A 225 9.43 2.30 -16.26
N ALA A 226 9.94 3.44 -15.78
CA ALA A 226 9.35 4.74 -16.08
C ALA A 226 10.34 5.54 -16.94
N GLY A 227 9.82 6.10 -18.03
CA GLY A 227 10.55 6.59 -19.20
C GLY A 227 11.58 7.69 -18.93
N GLY A 228 12.47 7.83 -19.91
CA GLY A 228 13.58 8.77 -19.90
C GLY A 228 13.17 10.18 -19.50
N ASN A 229 13.93 10.71 -18.55
CA ASN A 229 13.99 12.12 -18.20
C ASN A 229 14.02 12.99 -19.48
N PRO A 230 13.03 13.88 -19.75
CA PRO A 230 13.22 14.89 -20.77
C PRO A 230 14.24 15.88 -20.19
N THR A 231 15.49 15.71 -20.59
CA THR A 231 16.53 16.71 -20.39
C THR A 231 16.00 18.03 -20.97
N PRO A 232 15.97 19.15 -20.21
CA PRO A 232 15.58 20.43 -20.78
C PRO A 232 16.55 20.78 -21.91
N GLY A 233 16.05 20.71 -23.14
CA GLY A 233 16.78 21.07 -24.34
C GLY A 233 17.19 22.53 -24.27
N ASN A 234 18.49 22.76 -24.15
CA ASN A 234 19.14 24.05 -24.35
C ASN A 234 18.83 24.56 -25.76
N SER A 235 17.85 25.46 -25.89
CA SER A 235 17.61 26.19 -27.14
C SER A 235 18.39 27.49 -27.11
N GLY A 236 19.58 27.44 -27.71
CA GLY A 236 20.36 28.62 -28.04
C GLY A 236 19.62 29.49 -29.06
N GLY A 237 19.47 30.76 -28.70
CA GLY A 237 19.42 31.95 -29.55
C GLY A 237 18.75 31.88 -30.93
N SER A 238 17.64 32.61 -31.08
CA SER A 238 17.40 33.35 -32.32
C SER A 238 16.72 34.67 -32.02
N THR A 239 17.42 35.74 -32.38
CA THR A 239 17.03 37.15 -32.39
C THR A 239 15.70 37.36 -33.11
N SER A 240 14.74 38.01 -32.44
CA SER A 240 13.52 38.53 -33.06
C SER A 240 13.88 39.72 -33.96
N GLY A 241 13.79 39.50 -35.27
CA GLY A 241 13.83 40.53 -36.30
C GLY A 241 12.42 41.04 -36.57
N THR A 242 12.18 42.30 -36.23
CA THR A 242 10.95 43.04 -36.52
C THR A 242 10.82 43.26 -38.01
N ASN A 243 9.76 42.76 -38.63
CA ASN A 243 9.40 43.09 -40.01
C ASN A 243 8.00 43.71 -40.04
N THR A 244 7.95 45.04 -40.07
CA THR A 244 6.74 45.81 -40.43
C THR A 244 7.10 46.69 -41.63
N GLY A 245 6.66 46.26 -42.81
CA GLY A 245 6.70 47.07 -44.03
C GLY A 245 5.30 47.58 -44.37
N SER A 246 5.14 48.90 -44.52
CA SER A 246 4.54 49.54 -45.69
C SER A 246 4.48 51.06 -45.48
N GLY A 247 4.96 51.85 -46.45
CA GLY A 247 4.73 53.30 -46.45
C GLY A 247 5.69 54.12 -47.30
N THR A 248 5.41 54.15 -48.61
CA THR A 248 5.52 55.32 -49.53
C THR A 248 6.82 56.12 -49.68
N ASP A 249 7.36 56.00 -50.89
CA ASP A 249 7.68 57.06 -51.87
C ASP A 249 8.80 58.10 -51.65
N SER A 250 9.63 58.12 -52.72
CA SER A 250 10.19 59.26 -53.45
C SER A 250 11.47 59.96 -52.97
N GLU A 251 12.51 59.65 -53.76
CA GLU A 251 13.64 60.45 -54.26
C GLU A 251 13.70 61.97 -54.01
N LYS A 252 14.97 62.40 -53.98
CA LYS A 252 15.54 63.70 -54.39
C LYS A 252 15.52 64.85 -53.37
N LYS A 253 16.71 65.16 -52.86
CA LYS A 253 17.13 66.55 -52.64
C LYS A 253 18.57 66.74 -53.10
N THR A 254 18.68 67.48 -54.20
CA THR A 254 19.87 68.13 -54.74
C THR A 254 20.42 69.15 -53.75
N GLU A 255 21.73 69.13 -53.54
CA GLU A 255 22.51 70.29 -53.11
C GLU A 255 22.49 71.35 -54.23
N ASN A 256 22.42 72.62 -53.85
CA ASN A 256 22.85 73.70 -54.73
C ASN A 256 23.53 74.80 -53.90
N SER A 257 24.76 75.12 -54.29
CA SER A 257 25.48 76.33 -53.90
C SER A 257 25.14 77.49 -54.85
N HIS A 258 25.22 78.69 -54.29
CA HIS A 258 25.01 80.04 -54.86
C HIS A 258 23.61 80.63 -54.69
#